data_AF-A0A967VWU1-F1
#
_entry.id   AF-A0A967VWU1-F1
#
_cell.length_a   1.000
_cell.length_b   1.000
_cell.length_c   1.000
_cell.angle_alpha   90.00
_cell.angle_beta   90.00
_cell.angle_gamma   90.00
#
_symmetry.space_group_name_H-M   'P 1'
#
loop_
_entity.id
_entity.type
_entity.pdbx_description
1 polymer ?
#
loop_
_entity_poly.entity_id
_entity_poly.type
_entity_poly.pdbx_seq_one_letter_code
_entity_poly.pdbx_strand_id
1 'polypeptide(L)'
;AFGKSVGPAGDFNGDGVDDLAVGADRSVNPNVNNGHLFVFAGDPDLPTPAEDEPDIPIPEKHDILKQNYPNPFNNQTIIDYYLHGLS
;
A
#
# COMPACT_ATOMS: atom_id res chain seq x y z
N ALA A 1 11.85 3.91 -13.00
CA ALA A 1 11.74 3.48 -11.60
C ALA A 1 10.32 3.00 -11.39
N PHE A 2 10.14 1.84 -10.77
CA PHE A 2 8.81 1.36 -10.37
C PHE A 2 8.27 2.21 -9.20
N GLY A 3 6.96 2.44 -9.14
CA GLY A 3 6.34 3.26 -8.09
C GLY A 3 6.48 4.77 -8.31
N LYS A 4 6.73 5.21 -9.55
CA LYS A 4 6.85 6.66 -9.85
C LYS A 4 5.51 7.39 -9.71
N SER A 5 4.41 6.68 -9.93
CA SER A 5 3.04 7.11 -9.67
C SER A 5 2.24 5.93 -9.12
N VAL A 6 1.32 6.21 -8.21
CA VAL A 6 0.43 5.22 -7.59
C VAL A 6 -0.95 5.83 -7.49
N GLY A 7 -2.00 5.06 -7.78
CA GLY A 7 -3.38 5.53 -7.66
C GLY A 7 -4.42 4.41 -7.77
N PRO A 8 -5.69 4.71 -7.43
CA PRO A 8 -6.78 3.75 -7.55
C PRO A 8 -6.99 3.38 -9.03
N ALA A 9 -7.09 2.09 -9.32
CA ALA A 9 -7.50 1.59 -10.64
C ALA A 9 -9.02 1.36 -10.74
N GLY A 10 -9.70 1.31 -9.57
CA GLY A 10 -11.04 0.75 -9.46
C GLY A 10 -11.02 -0.76 -9.64
N ASP A 11 -12.17 -1.41 -9.64
CA ASP A 11 -12.30 -2.83 -9.99
C ASP A 11 -12.04 -3.04 -11.49
N PHE A 12 -10.79 -3.34 -11.85
CA PHE A 12 -10.34 -3.46 -13.24
C PHE A 12 -10.56 -4.88 -13.78
N ASN A 13 -10.54 -5.90 -12.92
CA ASN A 13 -10.73 -7.30 -13.30
C ASN A 13 -12.20 -7.79 -13.18
N GLY A 14 -13.09 -7.01 -12.56
CA GLY A 14 -14.51 -7.30 -12.39
C GLY A 14 -14.85 -8.22 -11.22
N ASP A 15 -13.99 -8.30 -10.18
CA ASP A 15 -14.19 -9.17 -9.03
C ASP A 15 -14.95 -8.52 -7.85
N GLY A 16 -15.28 -7.23 -7.98
CA GLY A 16 -16.00 -6.46 -6.98
C GLY A 16 -15.11 -5.77 -5.95
N VAL A 17 -13.78 -5.79 -6.10
CA VAL A 17 -12.83 -5.07 -5.25
C VAL A 17 -11.99 -4.08 -6.06
N ASP A 18 -11.69 -2.92 -5.46
CA ASP A 18 -10.83 -1.93 -6.10
C ASP A 18 -9.38 -2.42 -6.23
N ASP A 19 -8.84 -2.34 -7.45
CA ASP A 19 -7.45 -2.66 -7.79
C ASP A 19 -6.50 -1.45 -7.65
N LEU A 20 -5.19 -1.73 -7.64
CA LEU A 20 -4.14 -0.71 -7.54
C LEU A 20 -3.34 -0.56 -8.84
N ALA A 21 -3.21 0.67 -9.34
CA ALA A 21 -2.35 1.00 -10.46
C ALA A 21 -0.99 1.57 -10.00
N VAL A 22 0.10 1.04 -10.55
CA VAL A 22 1.47 1.49 -10.28
C VAL A 22 2.21 1.77 -11.58
N GLY A 23 2.70 3.01 -11.73
CA GLY A 23 3.44 3.47 -12.88
C GLY A 23 4.96 3.27 -12.73
N ALA A 24 5.60 2.90 -13.83
CA ALA A 24 7.05 2.94 -13.98
C ALA A 24 7.43 3.81 -15.18
N ASP A 25 8.13 4.91 -14.92
CA ASP A 25 8.56 5.88 -15.95
C ASP A 25 9.70 5.37 -16.85
N ARG A 26 10.27 4.20 -16.53
CA ARG A 26 11.33 3.55 -17.31
C ARG A 26 10.99 2.10 -17.53
N SER A 27 11.24 1.63 -18.76
CA SER A 27 11.11 0.23 -19.12
C SER A 27 12.09 -0.66 -18.37
N VAL A 28 11.63 -1.88 -18.07
CA VAL A 28 12.50 -2.98 -17.64
C VAL A 28 13.46 -3.43 -18.75
N ASN A 29 13.10 -3.18 -20.02
CA ASN A 29 14.00 -3.37 -21.15
C ASN A 29 14.74 -2.05 -21.44
N PRO A 30 16.07 -1.99 -21.24
CA PRO A 30 16.85 -0.76 -21.41
C PRO A 30 16.88 -0.23 -22.87
N ASN A 31 16.49 -1.05 -23.84
CA ASN A 31 16.44 -0.68 -25.25
C ASN A 31 15.08 -0.10 -25.69
N VAL A 32 14.11 0.00 -24.77
CA VAL A 32 12.76 0.52 -25.05
C VAL A 32 12.50 1.70 -24.12
N ASN A 33 12.38 2.91 -24.66
CA ASN A 33 12.18 4.12 -23.86
C ASN A 33 10.68 4.40 -23.62
N ASN A 34 9.94 3.37 -23.16
CA ASN A 34 8.52 3.47 -22.85
C ASN A 34 8.29 3.27 -21.34
N GLY A 35 7.26 3.92 -20.81
CA GLY A 35 6.77 3.64 -19.46
C GLY A 35 5.93 2.36 -19.41
N HIS A 36 5.74 1.82 -18.21
CA HIS A 36 4.85 0.68 -17.94
C HIS A 36 3.83 1.06 -16.89
N LEU A 37 2.64 0.46 -16.99
CA LEU A 37 1.61 0.49 -15.97
C LEU A 37 1.35 -0.94 -15.51
N PHE A 38 1.43 -1.16 -14.20
CA PHE A 38 1.14 -2.43 -13.56
C PHE A 38 -0.18 -2.29 -12.80
N VAL A 39 -1.06 -3.28 -12.94
CA VAL A 39 -2.29 -3.39 -12.16
C VAL A 39 -2.12 -4.56 -11.20
N PHE A 40 -2.34 -4.31 -9.92
CA PHE A 40 -2.33 -5.32 -8.86
C PHE A 40 -3.77 -5.56 -8.46
N ALA A 41 -4.22 -6.81 -8.61
CA ALA A 41 -5.55 -7.20 -8.21
C ALA A 41 -5.74 -7.00 -6.71
N GLY A 42 -6.87 -6.41 -6.32
CA GLY A 42 -7.40 -6.50 -4.98
C GLY A 42 -7.70 -7.96 -4.63
N ASP A 43 -7.95 -8.22 -3.35
CA ASP A 43 -8.31 -9.55 -2.88
C ASP A 43 -9.71 -9.47 -2.24
N PRO A 44 -10.74 -10.10 -2.83
CA PRO A 44 -12.11 -10.11 -2.31
C PRO A 44 -12.25 -10.88 -1.00
N ASP A 45 -11.28 -11.74 -0.68
CA ASP A 45 -11.25 -12.52 0.56
C ASP A 45 -10.43 -11.82 1.65
N LEU A 46 -9.79 -10.67 1.36
CA LEU A 46 -9.26 -9.85 2.43
C LEU A 46 -10.41 -9.41 3.31
N PRO A 47 -10.29 -9.55 4.64
CA PRO A 47 -11.26 -8.94 5.53
C PRO A 47 -11.31 -7.45 5.17
N THR A 48 -12.48 -6.97 4.78
CA THR A 48 -12.75 -5.54 4.80
C THR A 48 -12.27 -5.04 6.17
N PRO A 49 -11.52 -3.92 6.26
CA PRO A 49 -11.22 -3.31 7.54
C PRO A 49 -12.53 -3.29 8.32
N ALA A 50 -12.52 -3.99 9.44
CA ALA A 50 -13.66 -4.71 9.97
C ALA A 50 -14.97 -3.92 9.97
N GLU A 51 -16.08 -4.64 9.72
CA GLU A 51 -17.44 -4.19 9.99
C GLU A 51 -17.45 -3.28 11.22
N ASP A 52 -17.73 -1.98 11.05
CA ASP A 52 -17.82 -0.96 12.09
C ASP A 52 -17.18 -1.37 13.44
N GLU A 53 -15.85 -1.55 13.46
CA GLU A 53 -15.14 -1.68 14.73
C GLU A 53 -15.50 -0.45 15.57
N PRO A 54 -15.96 -0.62 16.82
CA PRO A 54 -16.51 0.46 17.63
C PRO A 54 -15.53 1.63 17.64
N ASP A 55 -15.93 2.77 17.04
CA ASP A 55 -15.12 3.97 16.78
C ASP A 55 -13.73 3.87 17.42
N ILE A 56 -12.83 3.10 16.78
CA ILE A 56 -11.47 2.98 17.30
C ILE A 56 -10.94 4.39 17.21
N PRO A 57 -10.58 5.05 18.34
CA PRO A 57 -10.20 6.45 18.30
C PRO A 57 -9.06 6.59 17.31
N ILE A 58 -9.33 7.23 16.18
CA ILE A 58 -8.34 7.40 15.13
C ILE A 58 -7.31 8.34 15.73
N PRO A 59 -6.06 7.90 15.90
CA PRO A 59 -5.06 8.76 16.51
C PRO A 59 -4.85 9.96 15.60
N GLU A 60 -5.06 11.17 16.13
CA GLU A 60 -4.89 12.39 15.34
C GLU A 60 -3.45 12.56 14.83
N LYS A 61 -2.49 11.88 15.48
CA LYS A 61 -1.06 11.96 15.16
C LYS A 61 -0.30 10.71 15.61
N HIS A 62 0.67 10.30 14.80
CA HIS A 62 1.73 9.38 15.19
C HIS A 62 3.05 10.15 15.22
N ASP A 63 3.77 10.08 16.34
CA ASP A 63 4.95 10.93 16.54
C ASP A 63 6.26 10.29 16.07
N ILE A 64 6.34 8.95 16.11
CA ILE A 64 7.59 8.24 15.83
C ILE A 64 7.27 6.92 15.14
N LEU A 65 7.78 6.73 13.92
CA LEU A 65 7.97 5.40 13.35
C LEU A 65 9.36 4.94 13.74
N LYS A 66 9.50 3.83 14.46
CA LYS A 66 10.84 3.30 14.74
C LYS A 66 11.43 2.74 13.45
N GLN A 67 12.65 3.18 13.12
CA GLN A 67 13.35 2.74 11.92
C GLN A 67 13.54 1.21 11.94
N ASN A 68 13.14 0.53 10.86
CA ASN A 68 13.22 -0.92 10.70
C ASN A 68 14.50 -1.37 9.97
N TYR A 69 15.50 -0.48 9.91
CA TYR A 69 16.75 -0.70 9.22
C TYR A 69 17.86 -1.28 10.15
N PRO A 70 18.70 -2.20 9.65
CA PRO A 70 18.54 -2.93 8.40
C PRO A 70 17.63 -4.15 8.62
N ASN A 71 16.53 -4.24 7.88
CA ASN A 71 15.85 -5.52 7.64
C ASN A 71 16.26 -6.03 6.26
N PRO A 72 17.22 -6.97 6.16
CA PRO A 72 17.69 -7.41 4.87
C PRO A 72 16.86 -8.56 4.26
N PHE A 73 16.05 -9.34 5.00
CA PHE A 73 15.43 -10.58 4.44
C PHE A 73 14.12 -11.11 5.06
N ASN A 74 13.34 -10.36 5.84
CA ASN A 74 12.00 -10.87 6.23
C ASN A 74 10.90 -10.41 5.26
N ASN A 75 10.05 -11.34 4.80
CA ASN A 75 8.81 -11.04 4.07
C ASN A 75 7.75 -10.36 4.96
N GLN A 76 8.04 -10.18 6.25
CA GLN A 76 7.23 -9.49 7.24
C GLN A 76 8.10 -8.55 8.08
N THR A 77 7.68 -7.29 8.22
CA THR A 77 8.34 -6.31 9.10
C THR A 77 7.33 -5.76 10.09
N ILE A 78 7.71 -5.70 11.37
CA ILE A 78 6.94 -5.02 12.41
C ILE A 78 7.60 -3.67 12.66
N ILE A 79 6.82 -2.58 12.53
CA ILE A 79 7.26 -1.21 12.83
C ILE A 79 6.52 -0.75 14.08
N ASP A 80 7.27 -0.51 15.15
CA ASP A 80 6.72 0.10 16.36
C ASP A 80 6.40 1.57 16.12
N TYR A 81 5.31 2.05 16.73
CA TYR A 81 4.93 3.46 16.74
C TYR A 81 4.34 3.89 18.08
N TYR A 82 4.26 5.21 18.31
CA TYR A 82 3.56 5.81 19.45
C TYR A 82 2.38 6.65 18.94
N LEU A 83 1.23 6.49 19.60
CA LEU A 83 0.01 7.26 19.36
C LEU A 83 -0.20 8.30 20.46
N HIS A 84 -0.69 9.47 20.07
CA HIS A 84 -1.10 10.51 20.99
C HIS A 84 -2.61 10.78 20.82
N GLY A 85 -3.34 10.91 21.94
CA GLY A 85 -4.74 11.38 21.95
C GLY A 85 -5.82 10.31 22.00
N LEU A 86 -5.81 9.42 23.00
CA LEU A 86 -7.04 8.74 23.40
C LEU A 86 -7.77 9.65 24.39
N SER A 87 -8.82 10.36 23.95
CA SER A 87 -9.78 11.04 24.83
C SER A 87 -10.95 10.11 25.15
#